data_AF-A0A952H365-F1
#
_entry.id   AF-A0A952H365-F1
#
_cell.length_a   1.000
_cell.length_b   1.000
_cell.length_c   1.000
_cell.angle_alpha   90.00
_cell.angle_beta   90.00
_cell.angle_gamma   90.00
#
_symmetry.space_group_name_H-M   'P 1'
#
loop_
_entity.id
_entity.type
_entity.pdbx_description
1 polymer ?
#
loop_
_entity_poly.entity_id
_entity_poly.type
_entity_poly.pdbx_seq_one_letter_code
_entity_poly.pdbx_strand_id
1 'polypeptide(L)'
;MPAIALLLLAAAAGEPAAPQAIGGRAFESFARSAAMTCPGEGLRGLSPSALLDFEDDFLDRPQRTQTRRLAKALIAERCPSDEGAECLAAAQLAAIERTRLLREFTRAACGHWSR
;
A
#
# COMPACT_ATOMS: atom_id res chain seq x y z
N MET A 1 57.80 2.89 -15.76
CA MET A 1 56.77 1.89 -16.11
C MET A 1 56.94 0.68 -15.19
N PRO A 2 55.91 0.07 -14.59
CA PRO A 2 54.53 0.49 -14.27
C PRO A 2 54.34 0.45 -12.72
N ALA A 3 53.18 0.52 -12.04
CA ALA A 3 51.78 0.59 -12.38
C ALA A 3 51.05 1.32 -11.23
N ILE A 4 50.11 2.19 -11.60
CA ILE A 4 49.19 2.89 -10.73
C ILE A 4 48.13 1.89 -10.23
N ALA A 5 47.89 1.83 -8.92
CA ALA A 5 46.74 1.15 -8.35
C ALA A 5 45.89 2.18 -7.57
N LEU A 6 45.10 2.95 -8.31
CA LEU A 6 44.01 3.73 -7.75
C LEU A 6 42.88 2.77 -7.39
N LEU A 7 42.66 2.56 -6.08
CA LEU A 7 41.47 1.90 -5.56
C LEU A 7 40.24 2.74 -5.91
N LEU A 8 39.48 2.26 -6.89
CA LEU A 8 38.13 2.70 -7.18
C LEU A 8 37.25 2.36 -5.97
N LEU A 9 36.94 3.37 -5.16
CA LEU A 9 35.78 3.32 -4.27
C LEU A 9 34.54 3.25 -5.17
N ALA A 10 34.03 2.04 -5.36
CA ALA A 10 32.70 1.83 -5.91
C ALA A 10 31.69 2.43 -4.93
N ALA A 11 31.28 3.66 -5.22
CA ALA A 11 30.09 4.26 -4.64
C ALA A 11 28.90 3.38 -5.03
N ALA A 12 28.46 2.55 -4.09
CA ALA A 12 27.11 2.00 -4.09
C ALA A 12 26.13 3.17 -3.85
N ALA A 13 25.99 4.03 -4.86
CA ALA A 13 24.85 4.92 -4.96
C ALA A 13 23.67 4.00 -5.24
N GLY A 14 22.92 3.68 -4.18
CA GLY A 14 21.70 2.91 -4.29
C GLY A 14 20.83 3.53 -5.37
N GLU A 15 20.56 2.77 -6.42
CA GLU A 15 19.54 3.14 -7.41
C GLU A 15 18.28 3.54 -6.64
N PRO A 16 17.64 4.68 -6.94
CA PRO A 16 16.34 4.98 -6.40
C PRO A 16 15.42 3.84 -6.83
N ALA A 17 14.93 3.07 -5.86
CA ALA A 17 13.99 2.00 -6.11
C ALA A 17 12.87 2.53 -7.01
N ALA A 18 12.70 1.90 -8.18
CA ALA A 18 11.69 2.30 -9.14
C ALA A 18 10.34 2.47 -8.42
N PRO A 19 9.52 3.47 -8.81
CA PRO A 19 8.22 3.69 -8.18
C PRO A 19 7.41 2.40 -8.26
N GLN A 20 7.25 1.78 -7.11
CA GLN A 20 6.53 0.54 -6.92
C GLN A 20 5.04 0.82 -7.17
N ALA A 21 4.44 0.12 -8.14
CA ALA A 21 3.08 0.36 -8.59
C ALA A 21 2.16 -0.71 -7.99
N ILE A 22 1.19 -0.28 -7.18
CA ILE A 22 0.23 -1.19 -6.58
C ILE A 22 -0.71 -1.72 -7.68
N GLY A 23 -0.60 -3.01 -7.98
CA GLY A 23 -1.46 -3.68 -8.96
C GLY A 23 -2.63 -4.44 -8.31
N GLY A 24 -3.57 -4.88 -9.14
CA GLY A 24 -4.59 -5.84 -8.75
C GLY A 24 -6.01 -5.28 -8.54
N ARG A 25 -6.98 -6.19 -8.52
CA ARG A 25 -8.42 -5.87 -8.55
C ARG A 25 -8.86 -5.01 -7.35
N ALA A 26 -8.36 -5.29 -6.16
CA ALA A 26 -8.71 -4.54 -4.96
C ALA A 26 -8.22 -3.08 -5.04
N PHE A 27 -7.01 -2.87 -5.56
CA PHE A 27 -6.46 -1.53 -5.77
C PHE A 27 -7.23 -0.75 -6.83
N GLU A 28 -7.60 -1.39 -7.94
CA GLU A 28 -8.46 -0.75 -8.93
C GLU A 28 -9.85 -0.39 -8.38
N SER A 29 -10.44 -1.26 -7.56
CA SER A 29 -11.71 -1.00 -6.87
C SER A 29 -11.60 0.19 -5.93
N PHE A 30 -10.54 0.26 -5.12
CA PHE A 30 -10.23 1.39 -4.26
C PHE A 30 -10.03 2.67 -5.06
N ALA A 31 -9.14 2.67 -6.06
CA ALA A 31 -8.85 3.81 -6.92
C ALA A 31 -10.10 4.35 -7.61
N ARG A 32 -11.00 3.46 -8.07
CA ARG A 32 -12.28 3.86 -8.67
C ARG A 32 -13.24 4.45 -7.63
N SER A 33 -13.34 3.81 -6.47
CA SER A 33 -14.14 4.31 -5.35
C SER A 33 -13.67 5.70 -4.89
N ALA A 34 -12.35 5.89 -4.79
CA ALA A 34 -11.69 7.14 -4.49
C ALA A 34 -11.99 8.22 -5.54
N ALA A 35 -11.83 7.91 -6.83
CA ALA A 35 -12.11 8.86 -7.91
C ALA A 35 -13.55 9.39 -7.92
N MET A 36 -14.51 8.59 -7.43
CA MET A 36 -15.90 9.02 -7.28
C MET A 36 -16.15 9.79 -5.97
N THR A 37 -15.41 9.47 -4.91
CA THR A 37 -15.65 10.03 -3.56
C THR A 37 -14.89 11.35 -3.33
N CYS A 38 -13.67 11.45 -3.83
CA CYS A 38 -12.80 12.62 -3.74
C CYS A 38 -12.06 12.84 -5.08
N PRO A 39 -12.74 13.38 -6.10
CA PRO A 39 -12.11 13.67 -7.39
C PRO A 39 -11.04 14.76 -7.23
N GLY A 40 -9.80 14.47 -7.63
CA GLY A 40 -8.67 15.42 -7.58
C GLY A 40 -7.53 15.02 -6.63
N GLU A 41 -7.79 14.11 -5.69
CA GLU A 41 -6.85 13.72 -4.63
C GLU A 41 -5.71 12.79 -5.08
N GLY A 42 -5.73 12.33 -6.35
CA GLY A 42 -4.63 11.55 -6.89
C GLY A 42 -4.35 10.23 -6.16
N LEU A 43 -5.34 9.63 -5.45
CA LEU A 43 -5.14 8.39 -4.67
C LEU A 43 -4.67 7.18 -5.50
N ARG A 44 -4.69 7.27 -6.83
CA ARG A 44 -4.06 6.32 -7.75
C ARG A 44 -2.53 6.34 -7.73
N GLY A 45 -1.92 7.44 -7.28
CA GLY A 45 -0.48 7.63 -7.24
C GLY A 45 0.14 7.36 -5.87
N LEU A 46 -0.62 6.84 -4.91
CA LEU A 46 -0.08 6.46 -3.61
C LEU A 46 0.99 5.38 -3.78
N SER A 47 2.11 5.57 -3.08
CA SER A 47 3.11 4.52 -2.98
C SER A 47 2.57 3.36 -2.14
N PRO A 48 3.07 2.12 -2.34
CA PRO A 48 2.65 0.98 -1.55
C PRO A 48 2.86 1.16 -0.05
N SER A 49 3.99 1.76 0.34
CA SER A 49 4.28 2.04 1.75
C SER A 49 3.30 3.05 2.34
N ALA A 50 2.99 4.15 1.64
CA ALA A 50 2.02 5.13 2.13
C ALA A 50 0.60 4.55 2.23
N LEU A 51 0.24 3.64 1.32
CA LEU A 51 -1.03 2.92 1.41
C LEU A 51 -1.03 1.98 2.62
N LEU A 52 0.04 1.20 2.82
CA LEU A 52 0.18 0.29 3.97
C LEU A 52 0.13 1.00 5.30
N ASP A 53 0.87 2.10 5.46
CA ASP A 53 0.88 2.89 6.69
C ASP A 53 -0.54 3.35 7.02
N PHE A 54 -1.30 3.79 6.00
CA PHE A 54 -2.69 4.19 6.17
C PHE A 54 -3.63 2.99 6.43
N GLU A 55 -3.38 1.84 5.82
CA GLU A 55 -4.12 0.61 6.08
C GLU A 55 -3.96 0.18 7.53
N ASP A 56 -2.74 0.14 8.04
CA ASP A 56 -2.45 -0.18 9.44
C ASP A 56 -3.15 0.81 10.40
N ASP A 57 -3.04 2.12 10.12
CA ASP A 57 -3.77 3.17 10.86
C ASP A 57 -5.30 3.01 10.81
N PHE A 58 -5.84 2.49 9.71
CA PHE A 58 -7.26 2.22 9.56
C PHE A 58 -7.67 0.94 10.31
N LEU A 59 -6.82 -0.08 10.32
CA LEU A 59 -7.03 -1.34 11.01
C LEU A 59 -6.96 -1.20 12.54
N ASP A 60 -6.11 -0.31 13.04
CA ASP A 60 -5.96 -0.03 14.48
C ASP A 60 -7.16 0.73 15.09
N ARG A 61 -8.02 1.31 14.25
CA ARG A 61 -9.25 1.94 14.73
C ARG A 61 -10.24 0.89 15.24
N PRO A 62 -10.96 1.16 16.34
CA PRO A 62 -11.92 0.20 16.90
C PRO A 62 -13.09 -0.05 15.95
N GLN A 63 -12.95 -1.04 15.08
CA GLN A 63 -13.98 -1.52 14.16
C GLN A 63 -14.94 -2.44 14.90
N ARG A 64 -15.76 -1.84 15.78
CA ARG A 64 -16.64 -2.51 16.76
C ARG A 64 -17.40 -3.74 16.27
N THR A 65 -17.68 -3.84 14.97
CA THR A 65 -18.54 -4.88 14.40
C THR A 65 -17.80 -5.84 13.44
N GLN A 66 -16.56 -5.55 13.03
CA GLN A 66 -15.90 -6.26 11.92
C GLN A 66 -14.50 -6.83 12.24
N THR A 67 -13.91 -6.52 13.39
CA THR A 67 -12.53 -6.90 13.75
C THR A 67 -12.23 -8.39 13.55
N ARG A 68 -13.11 -9.31 13.97
CA ARG A 68 -12.88 -10.76 13.79
C ARG A 68 -12.92 -11.20 12.33
N ARG A 69 -13.80 -10.61 11.52
CA ARG A 69 -13.90 -10.94 10.08
C ARG A 69 -12.70 -10.39 9.32
N LEU A 70 -12.27 -9.18 9.68
CA LEU A 70 -11.11 -8.52 9.12
C LEU A 70 -9.81 -9.25 9.46
N ALA A 71 -9.59 -9.59 10.74
CA ALA A 71 -8.44 -10.41 11.14
C ALA A 71 -8.39 -11.75 10.39
N LYS A 72 -9.54 -12.44 10.25
CA LYS A 72 -9.60 -13.69 9.48
C LYS A 72 -9.30 -13.48 8.00
N ALA A 73 -9.79 -12.39 7.41
CA ALA A 73 -9.53 -12.06 6.01
C ALA A 73 -8.05 -11.74 5.79
N LEU A 74 -7.43 -10.91 6.66
CA LEU A 74 -6.00 -10.58 6.60
C LEU A 74 -5.11 -11.82 6.68
N ILE A 75 -5.44 -12.80 7.54
CA ILE A 75 -4.73 -14.09 7.61
C ILE A 75 -4.93 -14.93 6.33
N ALA A 76 -6.09 -14.81 5.68
CA ALA A 76 -6.43 -15.58 4.50
C ALA A 76 -5.82 -15.02 3.22
N GLU A 77 -5.55 -13.71 3.15
CA GLU A 77 -4.78 -13.13 2.05
C GLU A 77 -3.30 -13.50 2.23
N ARG A 78 -2.77 -14.28 1.29
CA ARG A 78 -1.37 -14.66 1.30
C ARG A 78 -0.56 -13.60 0.57
N CYS A 79 0.35 -12.98 1.31
CA CYS A 79 1.52 -12.34 0.75
C CYS A 79 2.76 -13.09 1.23
N PRO A 80 3.60 -13.65 0.33
CA PRO A 80 4.87 -14.22 0.74
C PRO A 80 5.72 -13.12 1.37
N SER A 81 6.43 -13.41 2.47
CA SER A 81 7.21 -12.42 3.23
C SER A 81 8.26 -11.68 2.40
N ASP A 82 8.62 -12.21 1.23
CA ASP A 82 9.66 -11.68 0.34
C ASP A 82 9.12 -10.75 -0.77
N GLU A 83 7.80 -10.59 -0.92
CA GLU A 83 7.20 -9.83 -2.03
C GLU A 83 6.98 -8.32 -1.73
N GLY A 84 7.51 -7.84 -0.60
CA GLY A 84 7.60 -6.41 -0.31
C GLY A 84 6.26 -5.69 -0.09
N ALA A 85 6.31 -4.37 -0.06
CA ALA A 85 5.20 -3.50 0.33
C ALA A 85 4.01 -3.56 -0.64
N GLU A 86 4.24 -3.75 -1.95
CA GLU A 86 3.16 -3.87 -2.94
C GLU A 86 2.21 -5.02 -2.65
N CYS A 87 2.77 -6.21 -2.42
CA CYS A 87 1.99 -7.42 -2.19
C CYS A 87 1.23 -7.34 -0.86
N LEU A 88 1.86 -6.80 0.18
CA LEU A 88 1.20 -6.57 1.46
C LEU A 88 0.04 -5.58 1.32
N ALA A 89 0.25 -4.45 0.64
CA ALA A 89 -0.79 -3.44 0.41
C ALA A 89 -1.97 -4.04 -0.35
N ALA A 90 -1.69 -4.77 -1.44
CA ALA A 90 -2.73 -5.43 -2.23
C ALA A 90 -3.51 -6.47 -1.43
N ALA A 91 -2.83 -7.24 -0.57
CA ALA A 91 -3.44 -8.22 0.31
C ALA A 91 -4.33 -7.56 1.38
N GLN A 92 -3.83 -6.53 2.08
CA GLN A 92 -4.62 -5.79 3.06
C GLN A 92 -5.88 -5.18 2.43
N LEU A 93 -5.73 -4.52 1.28
CA LEU A 93 -6.84 -3.94 0.56
C LEU A 93 -7.86 -4.98 0.08
N ALA A 94 -7.42 -6.17 -0.32
CA ALA A 94 -8.30 -7.28 -0.67
C ALA A 94 -9.09 -7.78 0.55
N ALA A 95 -8.47 -7.86 1.74
CA ALA A 95 -9.16 -8.18 2.98
C ALA A 95 -10.21 -7.12 3.36
N ILE A 96 -9.88 -5.84 3.18
CA ILE A 96 -10.79 -4.70 3.37
C ILE A 96 -11.97 -4.77 2.37
N GLU A 97 -11.73 -5.11 1.11
CA GLU A 97 -12.77 -5.31 0.10
C GLU A 97 -13.69 -6.49 0.48
N ARG A 98 -13.13 -7.65 0.85
CA ARG A 98 -13.90 -8.85 1.22
C ARG A 98 -14.77 -8.66 2.46
N THR A 99 -14.35 -7.80 3.38
CA THR A 99 -15.12 -7.44 4.57
C THR A 99 -16.11 -6.29 4.33
N ARG A 100 -16.26 -5.82 3.09
CA ARG A 100 -17.14 -4.70 2.72
C ARG A 100 -16.79 -3.38 3.43
N LEU A 101 -15.55 -3.25 3.89
CA LEU A 101 -15.03 -2.04 4.54
C LEU A 101 -14.47 -1.03 3.53
N LEU A 102 -14.33 -1.42 2.26
CA LEU A 102 -13.74 -0.60 1.21
C LEU A 102 -14.35 0.82 1.11
N ARG A 103 -15.66 0.97 1.32
CA ARG A 103 -16.32 2.28 1.27
C ARG A 103 -15.91 3.18 2.44
N GLU A 104 -15.84 2.62 3.65
CA GLU A 104 -15.42 3.35 4.86
C GLU A 104 -13.94 3.68 4.78
N PHE A 105 -13.12 2.72 4.32
CA PHE A 105 -11.72 2.91 4.03
C PHE A 105 -11.49 4.04 3.01
N THR A 106 -12.19 4.02 1.88
CA THR A 106 -12.09 5.07 0.85
C THR A 106 -12.45 6.45 1.43
N ARG A 107 -13.52 6.54 2.22
CA ARG A 107 -13.92 7.82 2.83
C ARG A 107 -12.87 8.33 3.82
N ALA A 108 -12.29 7.43 4.61
CA ALA A 108 -11.21 7.77 5.54
C ALA A 108 -9.95 8.21 4.79
N ALA A 109 -9.56 7.50 3.72
CA ALA A 109 -8.44 7.83 2.85
C ALA A 109 -8.61 9.22 2.23
N CYS A 110 -9.78 9.47 1.62
CA CYS A 110 -10.11 10.78 1.09
C CYS A 110 -9.97 11.88 2.17
N GLY A 111 -10.46 11.67 3.40
CA GLY A 111 -10.33 12.66 4.46
C GLY A 111 -8.92 12.87 5.02
N HIS A 112 -8.03 11.89 4.83
CA HIS A 112 -6.63 11.95 5.25
C HIS A 112 -5.77 12.74 4.26
N TRP A 113 -5.96 12.52 2.96
CA TRP A 113 -5.16 13.18 1.91
C TRP A 113 -5.79 14.45 1.32
N SER A 114 -7.11 14.68 1.47
CA SER A 114 -7.82 15.89 1.03
C SER A 114 -7.59 17.14 1.88
N ARG A 115 -6.61 17.12 2.79
CA ARG A 115 -6.33 18.24 3.71
C ARG A 115 -5.04 18.96 3.38
#